data_AF-A0A534Y370-F1
#
_entry.id   AF-A0A534Y370-F1
#
_cell.length_a   1.000
_cell.length_b   1.000
_cell.length_c   1.000
_cell.angle_alpha   90.00
_cell.angle_beta   90.00
_cell.angle_gamma   90.00
#
_symmetry.space_group_name_H-M   'P 1'
#
loop_
_entity.id
_entity.type
_entity.pdbx_description
1 polymer ?
#
loop_
_entity_poly.entity_id
_entity_poly.type
_entity_poly.pdbx_seq_one_letter_code
_entity_poly.pdbx_strand_id
1 'polypeptide(L)'
;RPPAWMTTGEWLAGARHIHFGLGWFLVANGLVYLAYAIGSGEWRRRAFLPGRDARNAMEMALYYARIRRTAPKQDLYNGLQRLAYTSAIALGVIEVLSGFAIWKPVQLSLLAALFGGYDGARAVHLLGLVALALFTVGHIVLVALHPRELASIFTGGKRR
;
A
#
# COMPACT_ATOMS: atom_id res chain seq x y z
N ARG A 1 3.07 -31.54 5.55
CA ARG A 1 1.90 -30.65 5.37
C ARG A 1 1.94 -29.62 6.48
N PRO A 2 1.80 -28.32 6.20
CA PRO A 2 1.71 -27.33 7.27
C PRO A 2 0.50 -27.65 8.18
N PRO A 3 0.54 -27.24 9.46
CA PRO A 3 -0.57 -27.46 10.40
C PRO A 3 -1.88 -26.87 9.87
N ALA A 4 -3.02 -27.50 10.19
CA ALA A 4 -4.35 -27.08 9.69
C ALA A 4 -4.69 -25.61 10.02
N TRP A 5 -4.19 -25.09 11.14
CA TRP A 5 -4.37 -23.69 11.54
C TRP A 5 -3.61 -22.68 10.68
N MET A 6 -2.59 -23.12 9.91
CA MET A 6 -1.90 -22.29 8.91
C MET A 6 -2.52 -22.37 7.52
N THR A 7 -3.47 -23.29 7.28
CA THR A 7 -4.11 -23.47 5.97
C THR A 7 -5.46 -22.78 5.94
N THR A 8 -5.73 -22.01 4.89
CA THR A 8 -7.02 -21.36 4.65
C THR A 8 -7.71 -22.02 3.45
N GLY A 9 -9.02 -22.26 3.57
CA GLY A 9 -9.82 -22.87 2.51
C GLY A 9 -9.63 -24.38 2.31
N GLU A 10 -8.99 -25.09 3.26
CA GLU A 10 -8.76 -26.55 3.34
C GLU A 10 -7.96 -27.19 2.18
N TRP A 11 -7.97 -26.58 1.00
CA TRP A 11 -7.33 -27.04 -0.23
C TRP A 11 -7.00 -25.86 -1.16
N LEU A 12 -6.26 -26.12 -2.25
CA LEU A 12 -5.66 -25.07 -3.09
C LEU A 12 -6.69 -24.13 -3.74
N ALA A 13 -7.80 -24.64 -4.29
CA ALA A 13 -8.76 -23.71 -4.89
C ALA A 13 -9.62 -23.00 -3.84
N GLY A 14 -9.90 -23.62 -2.68
CA GLY A 14 -10.54 -22.90 -1.57
C GLY A 14 -9.74 -21.65 -1.16
N ALA A 15 -8.42 -21.79 -0.98
CA ALA A 15 -7.53 -20.65 -0.73
C ALA A 15 -7.59 -19.59 -1.85
N ARG A 16 -7.67 -20.04 -3.11
CA ARG A 16 -7.74 -19.16 -4.28
C ARG A 16 -9.05 -18.37 -4.33
N HIS A 17 -10.17 -18.97 -3.93
CA HIS A 17 -11.47 -18.30 -3.89
C HIS A 17 -11.47 -17.18 -2.84
N ILE A 18 -10.90 -17.44 -1.65
CA ILE A 18 -10.73 -16.41 -0.61
C ILE A 18 -9.84 -15.28 -1.13
N HIS A 19 -8.72 -15.62 -1.75
CA HIS A 19 -7.81 -14.63 -2.34
C HIS A 19 -8.53 -13.74 -3.36
N PHE A 20 -9.29 -14.31 -4.30
CA PHE A 20 -10.05 -13.51 -5.26
C PHE A 20 -11.16 -12.68 -4.60
N GLY A 21 -11.84 -13.21 -3.58
CA GLY A 21 -12.83 -12.45 -2.81
C GLY A 21 -12.22 -11.19 -2.17
N LEU A 22 -11.07 -11.35 -1.51
CA LEU A 22 -10.32 -10.23 -0.93
C LEU A 22 -9.74 -9.30 -2.01
N GLY A 23 -9.30 -9.86 -3.14
CA GLY A 23 -8.82 -9.09 -4.30
C GLY A 23 -9.90 -8.17 -4.87
N TRP A 24 -11.12 -8.66 -5.04
CA TRP A 24 -12.24 -7.83 -5.48
C TRP A 24 -12.64 -6.78 -4.45
N PHE A 25 -12.59 -7.11 -3.15
CA PHE A 25 -12.79 -6.13 -2.09
C PHE A 25 -11.74 -5.01 -2.14
N LEU A 26 -10.46 -5.35 -2.35
CA LEU A 26 -9.38 -4.39 -2.52
C LEU A 26 -9.62 -3.49 -3.74
N VAL A 27 -9.99 -4.06 -4.89
CA VAL A 27 -10.28 -3.30 -6.11
C VAL A 27 -11.43 -2.33 -5.88
N ALA A 28 -12.54 -2.78 -5.30
CA ALA A 28 -13.69 -1.92 -5.03
C ALA A 28 -13.34 -0.75 -4.09
N ASN A 29 -12.65 -1.03 -2.97
CA ASN A 29 -12.22 0.02 -2.04
C ASN A 29 -11.22 0.98 -2.69
N GLY A 30 -10.27 0.46 -3.46
CA GLY A 30 -9.28 1.25 -4.20
C GLY A 30 -9.95 2.20 -5.19
N LEU A 31 -10.93 1.73 -5.95
CA LEU A 31 -11.69 2.56 -6.89
C LEU A 31 -12.46 3.67 -6.20
N VAL A 32 -13.16 3.36 -5.09
CA VAL A 32 -13.86 4.38 -4.29
C VAL A 32 -12.88 5.42 -3.75
N TYR A 33 -11.75 4.98 -3.21
CA TYR A 33 -10.72 5.88 -2.68
C TYR A 33 -10.12 6.78 -3.77
N LEU A 34 -9.79 6.22 -4.94
CA LEU A 34 -9.24 6.98 -6.05
C LEU A 34 -10.25 7.97 -6.62
N ALA A 35 -11.51 7.57 -6.77
CA ALA A 35 -12.59 8.46 -7.19
C ALA A 35 -12.76 9.64 -6.22
N TYR A 36 -12.76 9.36 -4.91
CA TYR A 36 -12.78 10.40 -3.88
C TYR A 36 -11.56 11.32 -3.98
N ALA A 37 -10.35 10.76 -4.07
CA ALA A 37 -9.12 11.54 -4.11
C ALA A 37 -9.04 12.46 -5.34
N ILE A 38 -9.51 11.98 -6.50
CA ILE A 38 -9.59 12.75 -7.74
C ILE A 38 -10.69 13.81 -7.64
N GLY A 39 -11.91 13.43 -7.26
CA GLY A 39 -13.08 14.31 -7.20
C GLY A 39 -12.95 15.45 -6.18
N SER A 40 -12.30 15.19 -5.04
CA SER A 40 -12.01 16.21 -4.02
C SER A 40 -10.76 17.06 -4.34
N GLY A 41 -9.93 16.66 -5.31
CA GLY A 41 -8.62 17.28 -5.58
C GLY A 41 -7.56 17.00 -4.51
N GLU A 42 -7.87 16.19 -3.50
CA GLU A 42 -7.01 15.87 -2.36
C GLU A 42 -5.73 15.13 -2.77
N TRP A 43 -5.73 14.47 -3.93
CA TRP A 43 -4.54 13.84 -4.50
C TRP A 43 -3.37 14.82 -4.64
N ARG A 44 -3.62 16.11 -4.92
CA ARG A 44 -2.56 17.14 -5.04
C ARG A 44 -1.85 17.39 -3.71
N ARG A 45 -2.56 17.19 -2.60
CA ARG A 45 -2.02 17.31 -1.22
C ARG A 45 -1.39 16.01 -0.73
N ARG A 46 -1.81 14.85 -1.23
CA ARG A 46 -1.30 13.55 -0.75
C ARG A 46 -0.16 12.99 -1.61
N ALA A 47 -0.06 13.38 -2.88
CA ALA A 47 0.96 12.90 -3.79
C ALA A 47 2.36 13.35 -3.34
N PHE A 48 3.27 12.37 -3.28
CA PHE A 48 4.67 12.56 -3.02
C PHE A 48 5.38 13.11 -4.26
N LEU A 49 6.09 14.23 -4.10
CA LEU A 49 6.91 14.83 -5.14
C LEU A 49 8.36 14.82 -4.66
N PRO A 50 9.28 14.06 -5.30
CA PRO A 50 10.65 13.90 -4.82
C PRO A 50 11.38 15.22 -4.54
N GLY A 51 11.26 16.21 -5.43
CA GLY A 51 11.90 17.52 -5.25
C GLY A 51 11.39 18.34 -4.06
N ARG A 52 10.14 18.12 -3.62
CA ARG A 52 9.51 18.83 -2.50
C ARG A 52 9.63 18.06 -1.19
N ASP A 53 9.38 16.75 -1.25
CA ASP A 53 9.03 15.96 -0.08
C ASP A 53 10.15 15.03 0.39
N ALA A 54 11.12 14.68 -0.47
CA ALA A 54 12.13 13.65 -0.15
C ALA A 54 12.97 14.00 1.07
N ARG A 55 13.41 15.27 1.18
CA ARG A 55 14.15 15.73 2.35
C ARG A 55 13.29 15.64 3.62
N ASN A 56 12.05 16.13 3.56
CA ASN A 56 11.15 16.09 4.70
C ASN A 56 10.80 14.65 5.13
N ALA A 57 10.63 13.75 4.16
CA ALA A 57 10.38 12.33 4.41
C ALA A 57 11.56 11.67 5.13
N MET A 58 12.79 11.93 4.68
CA MET A 58 14.00 11.44 5.33
C MET A 58 14.14 12.00 6.75
N GLU A 59 13.97 13.32 6.92
CA GLU A 59 14.05 13.96 8.23
C GLU A 59 12.98 13.43 9.20
N MET A 60 11.78 13.15 8.71
CA MET A 60 10.70 12.57 9.51
C MET A 60 10.97 11.10 9.86
N ALA A 61 11.52 10.32 8.93
CA ALA A 61 11.94 8.95 9.20
C ALA A 61 13.02 8.89 10.30
N LEU A 62 14.02 9.78 10.24
CA LEU A 62 15.04 9.90 11.29
C LEU A 62 14.46 10.35 12.64
N TYR A 63 13.45 11.22 12.62
CA TYR A 63 12.73 11.63 13.82
C TYR A 63 11.96 10.46 14.46
N TYR A 64 11.21 9.70 13.67
CA TYR A 64 10.49 8.51 14.15
C TYR A 64 11.44 7.39 14.62
N ALA A 65 12.60 7.24 13.98
CA ALA A 65 13.66 6.34 14.42
C ALA A 65 14.40 6.84 15.69
N ARG A 66 14.00 7.99 16.26
CA ARG A 66 14.64 8.64 17.43
C ARG A 66 16.11 9.03 17.23
N ILE A 67 16.60 9.03 15.99
CA ILE A 67 17.94 9.50 15.63
C ILE A 67 17.98 11.03 15.67
N ARG A 68 16.87 11.67 15.25
CA ARG A 68 16.68 13.13 15.33
C ARG A 68 15.74 13.47 16.48
N ARG A 69 16.08 14.50 17.26
CA ARG A 69 15.27 14.96 18.41
C ARG A 69 14.13 15.90 18.04
N THR A 70 14.25 16.62 16.92
CA THR A 70 13.28 17.63 16.48
C THR A 70 12.53 17.18 15.24
N ALA A 71 11.21 17.24 15.27
CA ALA A 71 10.39 16.99 14.10
C ALA A 71 10.63 18.09 13.04
N PRO A 72 10.76 17.74 11.75
CA PRO A 72 10.82 18.74 10.69
C PRO A 72 9.47 19.49 10.60
N LYS A 73 9.49 20.73 10.09
CA LYS A 73 8.25 21.47 9.81
C LYS A 73 7.40 20.65 8.84
N GLN A 74 6.14 20.45 9.20
CA GLN A 74 5.17 19.73 8.39
C GLN A 74 3.95 20.63 8.17
N ASP A 75 3.40 20.56 6.96
CA ASP A 75 2.06 21.06 6.65
C ASP A 75 1.02 20.01 7.11
N LEU A 76 -0.18 19.99 6.54
CA LEU A 76 -1.22 19.00 6.80
C LEU A 76 -0.74 17.53 6.71
N TYR A 77 0.21 17.23 5.82
CA TYR A 77 0.83 15.92 5.70
C TYR A 77 2.35 16.07 5.62
N ASN A 78 3.08 15.28 6.42
CA ASN A 78 4.53 15.22 6.29
C ASN A 78 4.97 14.41 5.07
N GLY A 79 6.24 14.58 4.68
CA GLY A 79 6.81 13.93 3.51
C GLY A 79 6.77 12.41 3.61
N LEU A 80 6.94 11.84 4.82
CA LEU A 80 6.90 10.39 5.02
C LEU A 80 5.48 9.82 4.86
N GLN A 81 4.46 10.54 5.31
CA GLN A 81 3.05 10.22 5.07
C GLN A 81 2.71 10.29 3.59
N ARG A 82 3.12 11.36 2.89
CA ARG A 82 2.90 11.48 1.43
C ARG A 82 3.58 10.35 0.67
N LEU A 83 4.80 9.99 1.08
CA LEU A 83 5.53 8.85 0.53
C LEU A 83 4.74 7.56 0.76
N ALA A 84 4.28 7.30 1.99
CA ALA A 84 3.51 6.12 2.34
C ALA A 84 2.19 6.02 1.56
N TYR A 85 1.43 7.12 1.43
CA TYR A 85 0.21 7.15 0.61
C TYR A 85 0.51 6.82 -0.85
N THR A 86 1.53 7.45 -1.42
CA THR A 86 1.88 7.28 -2.83
C THR A 86 2.40 5.87 -3.09
N SER A 87 3.26 5.33 -2.23
CA SER A 87 3.80 3.98 -2.38
C SER A 87 2.73 2.90 -2.18
N ALA A 88 1.85 3.06 -1.18
CA ALA A 88 0.76 2.09 -0.95
C ALA A 88 -0.21 2.02 -2.14
N ILE A 89 -0.59 3.18 -2.71
CA ILE A 89 -1.45 3.22 -3.90
C ILE A 89 -0.74 2.59 -5.10
N ALA A 90 0.53 2.96 -5.34
CA ALA A 90 1.30 2.42 -6.46
C ALA A 90 1.47 0.90 -6.35
N LEU A 91 1.83 0.39 -5.18
CA LEU A 91 1.93 -1.05 -4.91
C LEU A 91 0.58 -1.74 -5.11
N GLY A 92 -0.51 -1.18 -4.59
CA GLY A 92 -1.85 -1.74 -4.78
C GLY A 92 -2.25 -1.83 -6.26
N VAL A 93 -1.94 -0.82 -7.07
CA VAL A 93 -2.19 -0.85 -8.51
C VAL A 93 -1.34 -1.93 -9.19
N ILE A 94 -0.05 -2.03 -8.87
CA ILE A 94 0.85 -3.06 -9.44
C ILE A 94 0.36 -4.46 -9.08
N GLU A 95 -0.06 -4.69 -7.84
CA GLU A 95 -0.58 -5.98 -7.36
C GLU A 95 -1.86 -6.38 -8.08
N VAL A 96 -2.79 -5.43 -8.26
CA VAL A 96 -4.04 -5.67 -9.00
C VAL A 96 -3.75 -6.00 -10.46
N LEU A 97 -2.89 -5.22 -11.14
CA LEU A 97 -2.57 -5.43 -12.55
C LEU A 97 -1.80 -6.74 -12.78
N SER A 98 -0.81 -7.04 -11.95
CA SER A 98 -0.07 -8.31 -12.02
C SER A 98 -0.97 -9.50 -11.68
N GLY A 99 -1.89 -9.35 -10.71
CA GLY A 99 -2.91 -10.36 -10.39
C GLY A 99 -3.84 -10.67 -11.57
N PHE A 100 -4.31 -9.64 -12.29
CA PHE A 100 -5.09 -9.83 -13.52
C PHE A 100 -4.28 -10.55 -14.61
N ALA A 101 -3.02 -10.16 -14.81
CA ALA A 101 -2.13 -10.81 -15.76
C ALA A 101 -1.93 -12.31 -15.46
N ILE A 102 -1.84 -12.69 -14.18
CA ILE A 102 -1.72 -14.10 -13.76
C ILE A 102 -3.05 -14.84 -13.88
N TRP A 103 -4.18 -14.17 -13.60
CA TRP A 103 -5.49 -14.81 -13.63
C TRP A 103 -5.95 -15.17 -15.04
N LYS A 104 -5.68 -14.29 -16.02
CA LYS A 104 -6.13 -14.42 -17.42
C LYS A 104 -5.02 -14.08 -18.42
N PRO A 105 -3.88 -14.79 -18.42
CA PRO A 105 -2.69 -14.40 -19.20
C PRO A 105 -2.92 -14.43 -20.71
N VAL A 106 -3.81 -15.31 -21.21
CA VAL A 106 -4.11 -15.39 -22.64
C VAL A 106 -5.07 -14.28 -23.07
N GLN A 107 -6.14 -14.05 -22.30
CA GLN A 107 -7.10 -12.99 -22.59
C GLN A 107 -6.52 -11.58 -22.39
N LEU A 108 -5.60 -11.43 -21.43
CA LEU A 108 -4.90 -10.19 -21.10
C LEU A 108 -3.43 -10.26 -21.52
N SER A 109 -3.17 -10.82 -22.71
CA SER A 109 -1.81 -11.07 -23.21
C SER A 109 -0.95 -9.80 -23.30
N LEU A 110 -1.54 -8.65 -23.66
CA LEU A 110 -0.84 -7.36 -23.66
C LEU A 110 -0.38 -6.98 -22.24
N LEU A 111 -1.23 -7.14 -21.24
CA LEU A 111 -0.90 -6.85 -19.84
C LEU A 111 0.16 -7.82 -19.31
N ALA A 112 0.04 -9.10 -19.64
CA ALA A 112 1.07 -10.09 -19.32
C ALA A 112 2.40 -9.73 -19.97
N ALA A 113 2.42 -9.29 -21.23
CA ALA A 113 3.63 -8.87 -21.93
C ALA A 113 4.31 -7.67 -21.25
N LEU A 114 3.54 -6.70 -20.72
CA LEU A 114 4.10 -5.57 -19.95
C LEU A 114 4.89 -5.99 -18.72
N PHE A 115 4.56 -7.14 -18.13
CA PHE A 115 5.30 -7.71 -17.00
C PHE A 115 6.36 -8.73 -17.41
N GLY A 116 6.62 -8.94 -18.70
CA GLY A 116 7.57 -9.95 -19.19
C GLY A 116 6.97 -11.36 -19.33
N GLY A 117 5.65 -11.45 -19.52
CA GLY A 117 4.91 -12.72 -19.64
C GLY A 117 4.35 -13.21 -18.30
N TYR A 118 3.81 -14.44 -18.31
CA TYR A 118 3.19 -15.03 -17.12
C TYR A 118 4.16 -15.17 -15.93
N ASP A 119 5.38 -15.66 -16.17
CA ASP A 119 6.37 -15.83 -15.11
C ASP A 119 6.88 -14.50 -14.57
N GLY A 120 7.05 -13.50 -15.44
CA GLY A 120 7.39 -12.14 -15.05
C GLY A 120 6.30 -11.49 -14.19
N ALA A 121 5.03 -11.62 -14.60
CA ALA A 121 3.89 -11.17 -13.80
C ALA A 121 3.86 -11.84 -12.42
N ARG A 122 4.13 -13.15 -12.34
CA ARG A 122 4.20 -13.90 -11.08
C ARG A 122 5.32 -13.41 -10.17
N ALA A 123 6.50 -13.15 -10.73
CA ALA A 123 7.62 -12.60 -9.97
C ALA A 123 7.31 -11.21 -9.43
N VAL A 124 6.74 -10.33 -10.26
CA VAL A 124 6.33 -8.97 -9.86
C VAL A 124 5.29 -9.01 -8.74
N HIS A 125 4.25 -9.84 -8.88
CA HIS A 125 3.22 -10.00 -7.86
C HIS A 125 3.80 -10.53 -6.54
N LEU A 126 4.70 -11.52 -6.59
CA LEU A 126 5.33 -12.04 -5.38
C LEU A 126 6.22 -10.98 -4.69
N LEU A 127 6.99 -10.23 -5.47
CA LEU A 127 7.84 -9.15 -4.94
C LEU A 127 7.00 -8.00 -4.36
N GLY A 128 5.88 -7.66 -5.00
CA GLY A 128 4.96 -6.64 -4.51
C GLY A 128 4.24 -7.09 -3.23
N LEU A 129 3.85 -8.36 -3.09
CA LEU A 129 3.37 -8.93 -1.83
C LEU A 129 4.41 -8.80 -0.71
N VAL A 130 5.69 -9.11 -0.98
CA VAL A 130 6.78 -8.93 0.00
C VAL A 130 6.93 -7.45 0.38
N ALA A 131 6.89 -6.54 -0.61
CA ALA A 131 6.97 -5.11 -0.37
C ALA A 131 5.78 -4.60 0.47
N LEU A 132 4.56 -5.06 0.20
CA LEU A 132 3.37 -4.74 0.99
C LEU A 132 3.45 -5.29 2.41
N ALA A 133 3.97 -6.51 2.60
CA ALA A 133 4.17 -7.07 3.92
C ALA A 133 5.16 -6.23 4.74
N LEU A 134 6.32 -5.89 4.16
CA LEU A 134 7.31 -5.02 4.80
C LEU A 134 6.75 -3.63 5.11
N PHE A 135 6.03 -3.03 4.16
CA PHE A 135 5.36 -1.75 4.35
C PHE A 135 4.35 -1.82 5.50
N THR A 136 3.53 -2.87 5.56
CA THR A 136 2.50 -3.05 6.59
C THR A 136 3.13 -3.20 7.97
N VAL A 137 4.17 -4.02 8.10
CA VAL A 137 4.91 -4.18 9.36
C VAL A 137 5.52 -2.85 9.79
N GLY A 138 6.22 -2.15 8.88
CA GLY A 138 6.81 -0.85 9.17
C GLY A 138 5.76 0.19 9.57
N HIS A 139 4.62 0.23 8.87
CA HIS A 139 3.51 1.12 9.16
C HIS A 139 2.91 0.86 10.55
N ILE A 140 2.63 -0.40 10.90
CA ILE A 140 2.10 -0.78 12.22
C ILE A 140 3.08 -0.38 13.33
N VAL A 141 4.37 -0.64 13.14
CA VAL A 141 5.41 -0.25 14.12
C VAL A 141 5.41 1.27 14.33
N LEU A 142 5.38 2.06 13.26
CA LEU A 142 5.34 3.52 13.35
C LEU A 142 4.10 4.03 14.11
N VAL A 143 2.93 3.47 13.79
CA VAL A 143 1.68 3.85 14.45
C VAL A 143 1.66 3.45 15.92
N ALA A 144 2.17 2.26 16.25
CA ALA A 144 2.28 1.78 17.63
C ALA A 144 3.22 2.64 18.48
N LEU A 145 4.33 3.12 17.88
CA LEU A 145 5.25 4.04 18.55
C LEU A 145 4.68 5.46 18.72
N HIS A 146 3.63 5.82 17.98
CA HIS A 146 3.00 7.14 17.97
C HIS A 146 1.47 7.08 18.21
N PRO A 147 1.02 6.65 19.41
CA PRO A 147 -0.39 6.36 19.69
C PRO A 147 -1.31 7.59 19.62
N ARG A 148 -0.78 8.81 19.74
CA ARG A 148 -1.57 10.04 19.54
C ARG A 148 -2.07 10.17 18.11
N GLU A 149 -1.28 9.71 17.14
CA GLU A 149 -1.67 9.67 15.73
C GLU A 149 -2.68 8.55 15.45
N LEU A 150 -2.62 7.43 16.18
CA LEU A 150 -3.67 6.40 16.11
C LEU A 150 -5.03 6.96 16.56
N ALA A 151 -5.05 7.71 17.66
CA ALA A 151 -6.29 8.30 18.18
C ALA A 151 -6.93 9.31 17.21
N SER A 152 -6.12 10.01 16.40
CA SER A 152 -6.63 10.99 15.43
C SER A 152 -7.38 10.32 14.26
N ILE A 153 -7.03 9.08 13.91
CA ILE A 153 -7.72 8.29 12.88
C ILE A 153 -9.19 8.05 13.25
N PHE A 154 -9.48 7.73 14.51
CA PHE A 154 -10.85 7.46 14.98
C PHE A 154 -11.62 8.72 15.32
N THR A 155 -10.94 9.78 15.77
CA THR A 155 -11.58 11.01 16.26
C THR A 155 -11.67 12.11 15.21
N GLY A 156 -11.09 11.92 14.02
CA GLY A 156 -11.02 12.93 12.97
C GLY A 156 -10.00 14.04 13.23
N GLY A 157 -9.21 13.92 14.32
CA GLY A 157 -8.20 14.88 14.74
C GLY A 157 -8.77 16.18 15.36
N LYS A 158 -7.94 16.88 16.14
CA LYS A 158 -8.28 18.25 16.59
C LYS A 158 -8.02 19.21 15.43
N ARG A 159 -9.07 19.85 14.89
CA ARG A 159 -8.91 21.09 14.12
C ARG A 159 -8.21 22.10 15.03
N ARG A 160 -6.96 22.44 14.74
CA ARG A 160 -6.28 23.61 15.27
C ARG A 160 -5.89 24.50 14.11
#